data_AF-A0A353WYQ0-F1
#
_entry.id   AF-A0A353WYQ0-F1
#
_cell.length_a   1.000
_cell.length_b   1.000
_cell.length_c   1.000
_cell.angle_alpha   90.00
_cell.angle_beta   90.00
_cell.angle_gamma   90.00
#
_symmetry.space_group_name_H-M   'P 1'
#
loop_
_entity.id
_entity.type
_entity.pdbx_description
1 polymer ?
#
loop_
_entity_poly.entity_id
_entity_poly.type
_entity_poly.pdbx_seq_one_letter_code
_entity_poly.pdbx_strand_id
1 'polypeptide(L)' 'MLKGKEVKNASYYRFLCKDKNYLWMQSTTTSITNKKGEVEHIISSSQDITDVMTLQEELKKNEALFSDAARLAN' A
#
# COMPACT_ATOMS: atom_id res chain seq x y z
N MET A 1 -25.28 -19.71 0.99
CA MET A 1 -23.85 -19.59 0.68
C MET A 1 -23.60 -18.15 0.31
N LEU A 2 -22.76 -17.47 1.08
CA LEU A 2 -22.29 -16.12 0.78
C LEU A 2 -21.26 -16.21 -0.35
N LYS A 3 -21.30 -15.29 -1.31
CA LYS A 3 -20.30 -15.23 -2.38
C LYS A 3 -19.37 -14.04 -2.11
N GLY A 4 -18.07 -14.28 -2.11
CA GLY A 4 -17.06 -13.22 -2.07
C GLY A 4 -16.76 -12.72 -3.48
N LYS A 5 -16.62 -11.41 -3.66
CA LYS A 5 -16.06 -10.81 -4.87
C LYS A 5 -14.69 -10.26 -4.52
N GLU A 6 -13.63 -10.94 -4.96
CA GLU A 6 -12.25 -10.49 -4.77
C GLU A 6 -12.00 -9.19 -5.55
N VAL A 7 -11.53 -8.15 -4.86
CA VAL A 7 -10.93 -6.99 -5.52
C VAL A 7 -9.43 -7.27 -5.59
N LYS A 8 -8.95 -7.63 -6.79
CA LYS A 8 -7.55 -8.07 -7.02
C LYS A 8 -6.48 -6.98 -6.81
N ASN A 9 -6.84 -5.76 -6.42
CA ASN A 9 -5.92 -4.65 -6.29
C ASN A 9 -5.81 -4.21 -4.83
N ALA A 10 -4.63 -4.35 -4.25
CA ALA A 10 -4.30 -3.75 -2.96
C ALA A 10 -4.31 -2.23 -3.08
N SER A 11 -4.90 -1.55 -2.11
CA SER A 11 -4.91 -0.09 -1.99
C SER A 11 -3.75 0.36 -1.12
N TYR A 12 -3.05 1.42 -1.53
CA TYR A 12 -1.95 2.02 -0.79
C TYR A 12 -2.34 3.44 -0.38
N TYR A 13 -2.18 3.77 0.90
CA TYR A 13 -2.61 5.07 1.42
C TYR A 13 -1.80 5.47 2.66
N ARG A 14 -1.84 6.77 2.97
CA ARG A 14 -1.31 7.29 4.22
C ARG A 14 -2.38 7.18 5.31
N PHE A 15 -2.03 6.54 6.41
CA PHE A 15 -2.90 6.37 7.57
C PHE A 15 -2.43 7.26 8.72
N LEU A 16 -3.33 8.05 9.28
CA LEU A 16 -3.03 8.94 10.42
C LEU A 16 -3.20 8.17 11.73
N CYS A 17 -2.09 7.95 12.43
CA CYS A 17 -2.06 7.32 13.74
C CYS A 17 -2.55 8.26 14.85
N LYS A 18 -2.89 7.68 16.00
CA LYS A 18 -3.37 8.42 17.18
C LYS A 18 -2.37 9.47 17.67
N ASP A 19 -1.08 9.17 17.54
CA ASP A 19 0.05 10.04 17.89
C ASP A 19 0.34 11.13 16.83
N LYS A 20 -0.52 11.27 15.82
CA LYS A 20 -0.43 12.22 14.71
C LYS A 20 0.67 11.94 13.69
N ASN A 21 1.36 10.81 13.77
CA ASN A 21 2.25 10.37 12.72
C ASN A 21 1.49 9.67 11.60
N TYR A 22 2.07 9.66 10.41
CA TYR A 22 1.49 8.96 9.27
C TYR A 22 2.29 7.69 8.95
N LEU A 23 1.58 6.60 8.67
CA LEU A 23 2.12 5.35 8.15
C LEU A 23 1.72 5.16 6.70
N TRP A 24 2.52 4.41 5.94
CA TRP A 24 2.07 3.86 4.67
C TRP A 24 1.39 2.53 4.94
N MET A 25 0.13 2.41 4.56
CA MET A 25 -0.64 1.18 4.68
C MET A 25 -0.90 0.60 3.31
N GLN A 26 -0.76 -0.71 3.19
CA GLN A 26 -1.28 -1.51 2.10
C GLN A 26 -2.47 -2.32 2.62
N SER A 27 -3.61 -2.26 1.94
CA SER A 27 -4.78 -3.04 2.33
C SER A 27 -5.40 -3.78 1.15
N THR A 28 -5.82 -5.02 1.40
CA THR A 28 -6.68 -5.79 0.50
C THR A 28 -8.04 -5.96 1.16
N THR A 29 -9.11 -5.69 0.41
CA THR A 29 -10.47 -5.69 0.93
C THR A 29 -11.39 -6.52 0.05
N THR A 30 -12.17 -7.40 0.67
CA THR A 30 -13.17 -8.25 0.02
C THR A 30 -14.53 -8.02 0.65
N SER A 31 -15.54 -7.73 -0.17
CA SER A 31 -16.94 -7.69 0.26
C SER A 31 -17.57 -9.08 0.18
N ILE A 32 -18.30 -9.44 1.24
CA ILE A 32 -19.13 -10.64 1.30
C ILE A 32 -20.57 -10.21 1.05
N THR A 33 -21.18 -10.76 0.00
CA THR A 33 -22.55 -10.40 -0.38
C THR A 33 -23.55 -11.50 -0.04
N ASN A 34 -24.76 -11.10 0.35
CA ASN A 34 -25.89 -11.99 0.53
C ASN A 34 -26.42 -12.53 -0.83
N LYS A 35 -27.48 -13.36 -0.80
CA LYS A 35 -28.06 -13.95 -2.02
C LYS A 35 -28.69 -12.91 -2.97
N LYS A 36 -29.07 -11.74 -2.48
CA LYS A 36 -29.61 -10.63 -3.28
C LYS A 36 -28.52 -9.77 -3.91
N GLY A 37 -27.24 -10.06 -3.63
CA GLY A 37 -26.10 -9.29 -4.10
C GLY A 37 -25.78 -8.06 -3.26
N GLU A 38 -26.43 -7.89 -2.10
CA GLU A 38 -26.18 -6.78 -1.19
C GLU A 38 -24.97 -7.10 -0.31
N VAL A 39 -24.12 -6.10 -0.02
CA VAL A 39 -22.96 -6.27 0.86
C VAL A 39 -23.44 -6.46 2.29
N GLU A 40 -23.11 -7.60 2.88
CA GLU A 40 -23.44 -7.94 4.28
C GLU A 40 -22.23 -7.72 5.19
N HIS A 41 -21.03 -8.02 4.68
CA HIS A 41 -19.78 -7.82 5.41
C HIS A 41 -18.65 -7.33 4.50
N ILE A 42 -17.65 -6.72 5.13
CA ILE A 42 -16.38 -6.34 4.51
C ILE A 42 -15.27 -6.93 5.36
N ILE A 43 -14.33 -7.63 4.71
CA ILE A 43 -13.11 -8.13 5.34
C ILE A 43 -11.94 -7.40 4.70
N SER A 44 -11.13 -6.75 5.53
CA SER A 44 -9.91 -6.07 5.11
C SER A 44 -8.70 -6.64 5.86
N SER A 45 -7.64 -6.93 5.12
CA SER A 45 -6.31 -7.17 5.68
C SER A 45 -5.45 -5.95 5.37
N SER A 46 -4.75 -5.42 6.37
CA SER A 46 -3.93 -4.21 6.24
C SER A 46 -2.56 -4.43 6.84
N GLN A 47 -1.51 -3.95 6.16
CA GLN A 47 -0.12 -4.06 6.55
C GLN A 47 0.54 -2.68 6.53
N ASP A 48 1.31 -2.36 7.57
CA ASP A 48 2.22 -1.23 7.55
C ASP A 48 3.41 -1.56 6.65
N ILE A 49 3.64 -0.70 5.66
CA ILE A 49 4.70 -0.81 4.66
C ILE A 49 5.59 0.45 4.66
N THR A 50 5.60 1.22 5.76
CA THR A 50 6.39 2.44 5.89
C THR A 50 7.86 2.17 5.62
N ASP A 51 8.43 1.12 6.22
CA ASP A 51 9.84 0.76 6.03
C ASP A 51 10.16 0.42 4.57
N VAL A 52 9.25 -0.28 3.88
CA VAL A 52 9.42 -0.63 2.46
C VAL A 52 9.48 0.63 1.60
N MET A 53 8.59 1.58 1.85
CA MET A 53 8.55 2.85 1.11
C MET A 53 9.80 3.69 1.40
N THR A 54 10.24 3.78 2.66
CA THR A 54 11.46 4.50 3.03
C THR A 54 12.70 3.91 2.37
N LEU A 55 12.86 2.58 2.39
CA LEU A 55 13.99 1.91 1.74
C LEU A 55 14.00 2.12 0.22
N GLN A 56 12.82 2.12 -0.43
CA GLN A 56 12.72 2.40 -1.86
C GLN A 56 13.11 3.84 -2.20
N GLU A 57 12.71 4.81 -1.37
CA GLU A 57 13.08 6.21 -1.55
C GLU A 57 14.59 6.43 -1.38
N GLU A 58 15.20 5.81 -0.36
CA GLU A 58 16.64 5.86 -0.13
C GLU A 58 17.44 5.24 -1.28
N LEU A 59 17.01 4.07 -1.75
CA LEU A 59 17.64 3.42 -2.90
C LEU A 59 17.60 4.32 -4.13
N LYS A 60 16.42 4.86 -4.46
CA LYS A 60 16.25 5.76 -5.62
C LYS A 60 17.11 7.01 -5.50
N LYS A 61 17.23 7.58 -4.30
CA LYS A 61 18.08 8.75 -4.05
C LYS A 61 19.55 8.42 -4.28
N ASN A 62 20.02 7.28 -3.79
CA ASN A 62 21.40 6.84 -3.98
C ASN A 62 21.70 6.57 -5.45
N GLU A 63 20.82 5.88 -6.16
CA GLU A 63 20.95 5.63 -7.61
C GLU A 63 21.04 6.93 -8.41
N ALA A 64 20.22 7.93 -8.08
CA ALA A 64 20.28 9.25 -8.71
C ALA A 64 21.63 9.94 -8.47
N LEU A 65 22.13 9.92 -7.23
CA LEU A 65 23.44 10.50 -6.89
C LEU A 65 24.59 9.84 -7.65
N PHE A 66 24.59 8.50 -7.74
CA PHE A 66 25.60 7.77 -8.51
C PHE A 66 25.51 8.07 -10.00
N SER A 67 24.30 8.16 -10.56
CA SER A 67 24.09 8.51 -11.97
C SER A 67 24.61 9.91 -12.30
N ASP A 68 24.32 10.90 -11.44
CA ASP A 68 24.80 12.27 -11.62
C ASP A 68 26.33 12.37 -11.53
N ALA A 69 26.93 11.69 -10.54
CA ALA A 69 28.39 11.64 -10.39
C ALA A 69 29.08 11.01 -11.61
N ALA A 70 28.52 9.92 -12.15
CA ALA A 70 29.03 9.27 -13.35
C ALA A 70 28.94 10.19 -14.58
N ARG A 71 27.88 11.01 -14.68
CA ARG A 71 27.72 11.96 -15.79
C ARG A 71 28.72 13.12 -15.73
N LEU A 72 29.10 13.57 -14.54
CA LEU A 72 30.08 14.66 -14.35
C LEU A 72 31.52 14.23 -14.63
N ALA A 73 31.80 12.93 -14.63
CA ALA A 73 33.13 12.37 -14.87
C ALA A 73 33.45 12.13 -16.37
N ASN A 74 32.50 12.40 -17.27
CA ASN A 74 32.64 12.36 -18.74
C ASN A 74 32.55 13.77 -19.33
#